data_AF-A0A928X4K6-F1
#
_entry.id   AF-A0A928X4K6-F1
#
_cell.length_a   1.000
_cell.length_b   1.000
_cell.length_c   1.000
_cell.angle_alpha   90.00
_cell.angle_beta   90.00
_cell.angle_gamma   90.00
#
_symmetry.space_group_name_H-M   'P 1'
#
loop_
_entity.id
_entity.type
_entity.pdbx_description
1 polymer ?
#
loop_
_entity_poly.entity_id
_entity_poly.type
_entity_poly.pdbx_seq_one_letter_code
_entity_poly.pdbx_strand_id
1 'polypeptide(L)'
;MSSEDKFWKDIEERFKFFLMLAVLCACGYLAWHKVIYIIFVLIFGGIAAAMIPLYKISQEKLEELEYLDEDELAEAIRVITKANQIITEYHFENPFLTSQLAQFSNSIQVECSTARSLYQEKRQKRERNEFFQQVERERFEDQLNEQRQRKGVLYGAPPDPETNQCPSGFPIRATENLPGNAYRGIYYSPGEADYESQASWCFDCAEHAEADGYRLSRKGKSRYRRYR
;
A
#
# COMPACT_ATOMS: atom_id res chain seq x y z
N MET A 1 36.08 30.07 -90.68
CA MET A 1 35.08 29.34 -89.85
C MET A 1 33.73 29.60 -90.47
N SER A 2 33.04 28.54 -90.91
CA SER A 2 31.75 28.65 -91.59
C SER A 2 30.67 29.11 -90.59
N SER A 3 29.65 29.83 -91.07
CA SER A 3 28.47 30.20 -90.26
C SER A 3 27.79 28.96 -89.65
N GLU A 4 27.91 27.81 -90.32
CA GLU A 4 27.37 26.53 -89.87
C GLU A 4 28.14 25.96 -88.66
N ASP A 5 29.47 26.08 -88.62
CA ASP A 5 30.29 25.58 -87.51
C ASP A 5 29.96 26.31 -86.19
N LYS A 6 29.63 27.61 -86.30
CA LYS A 6 29.25 28.44 -85.15
C LYS A 6 27.86 28.08 -84.63
N PHE A 7 26.94 27.74 -85.54
CA PHE A 7 25.59 27.29 -85.20
C PHE A 7 25.60 25.93 -84.48
N TRP A 8 26.37 24.97 -84.98
CA TRP A 8 26.49 23.65 -84.34
C TRP A 8 27.17 23.72 -82.97
N LYS A 9 28.18 24.58 -82.80
CA LYS A 9 28.80 24.82 -81.49
C LYS A 9 27.84 25.42 -80.46
N ASP A 10 27.00 26.38 -80.85
CA ASP A 10 26.01 26.99 -79.94
C ASP A 10 24.94 25.96 -79.51
N ILE A 11 24.51 25.08 -80.43
CA ILE A 11 23.60 23.97 -80.09
C ILE A 11 24.25 22.99 -79.11
N GLU A 12 25.52 22.62 -79.34
CA GLU A 12 26.25 21.70 -78.46
C GLU A 12 26.42 22.27 -77.04
N GLU A 13 26.75 23.56 -76.92
CA GLU A 13 26.90 24.24 -75.63
C GLU A 13 25.57 24.33 -74.87
N ARG A 14 24.46 24.66 -75.56
CA ARG A 14 23.14 24.68 -74.95
C ARG A 14 22.69 23.29 -74.49
N PHE A 15 22.95 22.26 -75.29
CA PHE A 15 22.63 20.88 -74.93
C PHE A 15 23.42 20.43 -73.70
N LYS A 16 24.73 20.73 -73.64
CA LYS A 16 25.58 20.45 -72.47
C LYS A 16 25.08 21.17 -71.22
N PHE A 17 24.63 22.41 -71.35
CA PHE A 17 24.05 23.17 -70.23
C PHE A 17 22.78 22.52 -69.68
N PHE A 18 21.83 22.15 -70.54
CA PHE A 18 20.60 21.47 -70.11
C PHE A 18 20.88 20.10 -69.50
N LEU A 19 21.86 19.37 -70.02
CA LEU A 19 22.22 18.06 -69.50
C LEU A 19 22.88 18.17 -68.10
N MET A 20 23.76 19.16 -67.88
CA MET A 20 24.30 19.43 -66.54
C MET A 20 23.20 19.89 -65.56
N LEU A 21 22.26 20.71 -66.01
CA LEU A 21 21.13 21.15 -65.17
C LEU A 21 20.24 19.97 -64.77
N ALA A 22 19.94 19.06 -65.70
CA ALA A 22 19.15 17.86 -65.42
C ALA A 22 19.85 16.93 -64.42
N VAL A 23 21.17 16.74 -64.53
CA VAL A 23 21.96 15.94 -63.58
C VAL A 23 21.96 16.59 -62.19
N LEU A 24 22.15 17.90 -62.10
CA LEU A 24 22.08 18.65 -60.83
C LEU A 24 20.71 18.52 -60.16
N CYS A 25 19.62 18.63 -60.92
CA CYS A 25 18.26 18.42 -60.42
C CYS A 25 18.01 16.97 -59.94
N ALA A 26 18.51 15.97 -60.66
CA ALA A 26 18.38 14.57 -60.27
C ALA A 26 19.16 14.26 -58.98
N CYS A 27 20.38 14.81 -58.84
CA CYS A 27 21.18 14.70 -57.62
C CYS A 27 20.50 15.39 -56.42
N GLY A 28 19.92 16.58 -56.63
CA GLY A 28 19.15 17.29 -55.60
C GLY A 28 17.92 16.50 -55.14
N TYR A 29 17.17 15.90 -56.07
CA TYR A 29 16.00 15.09 -55.78
C TYR A 29 16.35 13.84 -54.95
N LEU A 30 17.42 13.13 -55.33
CA LEU A 30 17.90 11.96 -54.60
C LEU A 30 18.41 12.31 -53.19
N ALA A 31 19.11 13.44 -53.05
CA ALA A 31 19.56 13.93 -51.76
C ALA A 31 18.38 14.29 -50.84
N TRP A 32 17.35 14.96 -51.37
CA TRP A 32 16.16 15.33 -50.60
C TRP A 32 15.40 14.11 -50.06
N HIS A 33 15.27 13.07 -50.88
CA HIS A 33 14.58 11.84 -50.48
C HIS A 33 15.34 11.08 -49.38
N LYS A 34 16.68 11.13 -49.38
CA LYS A 34 17.52 10.56 -48.33
C LYS A 34 17.44 11.36 -47.02
N VAL A 35 17.36 12.69 -47.11
CA VAL A 35 17.18 13.56 -45.93
C VAL A 35 15.84 13.30 -45.25
N ILE A 36 14.75 13.15 -46.01
CA ILE A 36 13.44 12.78 -45.45
C ILE A 36 13.52 11.41 -44.74
N TYR A 37 14.18 10.41 -45.35
CA TYR A 37 14.34 9.10 -44.73
C TYR A 37 15.16 9.17 -43.43
N ILE A 38 16.22 9.98 -43.38
CA ILE A 38 17.03 10.20 -42.19
C ILE A 38 16.22 10.90 -41.09
N ILE A 39 15.39 11.88 -41.43
CA ILE A 39 14.48 12.55 -40.50
C ILE A 39 13.45 11.55 -39.95
N PHE A 40 12.86 10.71 -40.80
CA PHE A 40 11.96 9.64 -40.35
C PHE A 40 12.68 8.64 -39.42
N VAL A 41 13.89 8.19 -39.76
CA VAL A 41 14.66 7.28 -38.89
C VAL A 41 15.04 7.94 -37.56
N LEU A 42 15.36 9.24 -37.54
CA LEU A 42 15.64 9.98 -36.31
C LEU A 42 14.40 10.16 -35.44
N ILE A 43 13.25 10.50 -36.03
CA ILE A 43 12.00 10.68 -35.30
C ILE A 43 11.50 9.32 -34.79
N PHE A 44 11.33 8.34 -35.67
CA PHE A 44 10.79 7.03 -35.28
C PHE A 44 11.79 6.18 -34.48
N GLY A 45 13.09 6.27 -34.79
CA GLY A 45 14.14 5.60 -34.01
C GLY A 45 14.34 6.23 -32.64
N GLY A 46 14.27 7.56 -32.54
CA GLY A 46 14.32 8.28 -31.26
C GLY A 46 13.12 7.96 -30.37
N ILE A 47 11.92 7.88 -30.94
CA ILE A 47 10.72 7.51 -30.19
C ILE A 47 10.75 6.04 -29.78
N ALA A 48 11.13 5.11 -30.66
CA ALA A 48 11.27 3.70 -30.31
C ALA A 48 12.33 3.48 -29.20
N ALA A 49 13.45 4.21 -29.26
CA ALA A 49 14.49 4.17 -28.23
C ALA A 49 14.05 4.79 -26.90
N ALA A 50 13.12 5.75 -26.90
CA ALA A 50 12.53 6.33 -25.69
C ALA A 50 11.47 5.43 -25.05
N MET A 51 10.75 4.63 -25.85
CA MET A 51 9.70 3.72 -25.35
C MET A 51 10.25 2.50 -24.58
N ILE A 52 11.43 2.00 -24.94
CA ILE A 52 12.08 0.86 -24.26
C ILE A 52 12.42 1.16 -22.78
N PRO A 53 13.09 2.27 -22.42
CA PRO A 53 13.34 2.62 -21.03
C PRO A 53 12.05 2.99 -20.30
N LEU A 54 11.06 3.61 -20.96
CA LEU A 54 9.75 3.89 -20.36
C LEU A 54 9.01 2.61 -19.95
N TYR A 55 9.07 1.55 -20.77
CA TYR A 55 8.48 0.25 -20.43
C TYR A 55 9.19 -0.43 -19.25
N LYS A 56 10.53 -0.33 -19.17
CA LYS A 56 11.28 -0.83 -18.01
C LYS A 56 10.98 -0.05 -16.73
N ILE A 57 10.89 1.28 -16.82
CA ILE A 57 10.50 2.14 -15.70
C ILE A 57 9.09 1.80 -15.21
N SER A 58 8.15 1.54 -16.14
CA SER A 58 6.79 1.08 -15.82
C SER A 58 6.79 -0.25 -15.05
N GLN A 59 7.61 -1.23 -15.44
CA GLN A 59 7.73 -2.50 -14.73
C GLN A 59 8.37 -2.37 -13.34
N GLU A 60 9.45 -1.59 -13.21
CA GLU A 60 10.07 -1.31 -11.91
C GLU A 60 9.09 -0.60 -10.96
N LYS A 61 8.27 0.32 -11.48
CA LYS A 61 7.23 0.99 -10.71
C LYS A 61 6.05 0.09 -10.33
N LEU A 62 5.78 -0.95 -11.12
CA LEU A 62 4.79 -1.99 -10.81
C LEU A 62 5.24 -2.90 -9.67
N GLU A 63 6.53 -3.24 -9.59
CA GLU A 63 7.07 -4.01 -8.46
C GLU A 63 7.11 -3.18 -7.17
N GLU A 64 7.41 -1.87 -7.26
CA GLU A 64 7.36 -0.98 -6.10
C GLU A 64 5.94 -0.86 -5.48
N LEU A 65 4.88 -0.96 -6.28
CA LEU A 65 3.48 -0.88 -5.81
C LEU A 65 3.12 -1.97 -4.81
N GLU A 66 3.75 -3.14 -4.85
CA GLU A 66 3.46 -4.25 -3.93
C GLU A 66 3.88 -3.92 -2.49
N TYR A 67 4.95 -3.12 -2.33
CA TYR A 67 5.55 -2.77 -1.05
C TYR A 67 4.89 -1.56 -0.37
N LEU A 68 4.09 -0.78 -1.09
CA LEU A 68 3.43 0.42 -0.54
C LEU A 68 2.36 0.06 0.49
N ASP A 69 2.21 0.88 1.53
CA ASP A 69 1.12 0.72 2.48
C ASP A 69 -0.25 1.15 1.89
N GLU A 70 -1.34 0.97 2.66
CA GLU A 70 -2.69 1.25 2.16
C GLU A 70 -2.89 2.74 1.80
N ASP A 71 -2.29 3.65 2.56
CA ASP A 71 -2.42 5.10 2.38
C ASP A 71 -1.59 5.59 1.19
N GLU A 72 -0.35 5.10 1.07
CA GLU A 72 0.55 5.34 -0.06
C GLU A 72 -0.05 4.82 -1.37
N LEU A 73 -0.68 3.65 -1.34
CA LEU A 73 -1.34 3.06 -2.51
C LEU A 73 -2.58 3.86 -2.92
N ALA A 74 -3.36 4.37 -1.96
CA ALA A 74 -4.49 5.25 -2.23
C ALA A 74 -4.03 6.57 -2.89
N GLU A 75 -2.92 7.15 -2.41
CA GLU A 75 -2.33 8.35 -3.01
C GLU A 75 -1.77 8.06 -4.41
N ALA A 76 -1.10 6.93 -4.62
CA ALA A 76 -0.63 6.50 -5.94
C ALA A 76 -1.78 6.37 -6.94
N ILE A 77 -2.89 5.73 -6.55
CA ILE A 77 -4.11 5.64 -7.39
C ILE A 77 -4.63 7.04 -7.75
N ARG A 78 -4.63 7.99 -6.80
CA ARG A 78 -5.09 9.37 -7.02
C ARG A 78 -4.21 10.09 -8.04
N VAL A 79 -2.89 10.00 -7.90
CA VAL A 79 -1.90 10.61 -8.80
C VAL A 79 -2.01 10.01 -10.21
N ILE A 80 -2.04 8.67 -10.32
CA ILE A 80 -2.16 7.97 -11.60
C ILE A 80 -3.48 8.31 -12.29
N THR A 81 -4.59 8.38 -11.54
CA THR A 81 -5.89 8.77 -12.10
C THR A 81 -5.87 10.18 -12.66
N LYS A 82 -5.25 11.13 -11.94
CA LYS A 82 -5.11 12.52 -12.40
C LYS A 82 -4.20 12.61 -13.64
N ALA A 83 -3.10 11.86 -13.67
CA ALA A 83 -2.23 11.78 -14.85
C ALA A 83 -3.00 11.24 -16.06
N ASN A 84 -3.79 10.18 -15.87
CA ASN A 84 -4.61 9.61 -16.95
C ASN A 84 -5.65 10.60 -17.49
N GLN A 85 -6.26 11.41 -16.62
CA GLN A 85 -7.19 12.48 -17.04
C GLN A 85 -6.49 13.50 -17.95
N ILE A 86 -5.32 14.00 -17.55
CA ILE A 86 -4.53 14.97 -18.32
C ILE A 86 -4.14 14.38 -19.69
N ILE A 87 -3.71 13.12 -19.72
CA ILE A 87 -3.33 12.43 -20.96
C ILE A 87 -4.53 12.25 -21.88
N THR A 88 -5.69 11.91 -21.32
CA THR A 88 -6.94 11.74 -22.08
C THR A 88 -7.40 13.08 -22.67
N GLU A 89 -7.30 14.17 -21.91
CA GLU A 89 -7.60 15.52 -22.37
C GLU A 89 -6.66 15.94 -23.51
N TYR A 90 -5.35 15.73 -23.34
CA TYR A 90 -4.36 16.04 -24.38
C TYR A 90 -4.55 15.19 -25.65
N HIS A 91 -4.96 13.93 -25.50
CA HIS A 91 -5.31 13.04 -26.61
C HIS A 91 -6.52 13.55 -27.40
N PHE A 92 -7.55 14.03 -26.69
CA PHE A 92 -8.74 14.62 -27.30
C PHE A 92 -8.40 15.85 -28.15
N GLU A 93 -7.50 16.69 -27.66
CA GLU A 93 -7.03 17.88 -28.37
C GLU A 93 -6.11 17.56 -29.57
N ASN A 94 -5.39 16.42 -29.53
CA ASN A 94 -4.36 16.07 -30.52
C ASN A 94 -4.54 14.64 -31.08
N PRO A 95 -5.60 14.38 -31.87
CA PRO A 95 -5.95 13.03 -32.33
C PRO A 95 -4.93 12.39 -33.29
N PHE A 96 -4.00 13.15 -33.85
CA PHE A 96 -2.95 12.65 -34.74
C PHE A 96 -1.81 11.92 -34.00
N LEU A 97 -1.72 12.05 -32.68
CA LEU A 97 -0.72 11.39 -31.82
C LEU A 97 -1.21 10.02 -31.28
N THR A 98 -2.32 9.52 -31.82
CA THR A 98 -3.13 8.38 -31.34
C THR A 98 -2.35 7.10 -31.08
N SER A 99 -1.42 6.69 -31.95
CA SER A 99 -0.77 5.37 -31.83
C SER A 99 0.23 5.26 -30.67
N GLN A 100 0.94 6.33 -30.35
CA GLN A 100 1.92 6.37 -29.26
C GLN A 100 1.25 6.66 -27.91
N LEU A 101 0.28 7.58 -27.90
CA LEU A 101 -0.51 7.83 -26.70
C LEU A 101 -1.38 6.64 -26.29
N ALA A 102 -1.89 5.84 -27.23
CA ALA A 102 -2.67 4.66 -26.91
C ALA A 102 -1.84 3.61 -26.14
N GLN A 103 -0.58 3.39 -26.51
CA GLN A 103 0.30 2.48 -25.77
C GLN A 103 0.58 2.98 -24.35
N PHE A 104 0.80 4.29 -24.19
CA PHE A 104 1.02 4.90 -22.88
C PHE A 104 -0.24 4.87 -22.00
N SER A 105 -1.40 5.19 -22.56
CA SER A 105 -2.70 5.10 -21.90
C SER A 105 -2.98 3.68 -21.41
N ASN A 106 -2.66 2.65 -22.21
CA ASN A 106 -2.83 1.26 -21.81
C ASN A 106 -1.90 0.90 -20.63
N SER A 107 -0.65 1.38 -20.63
CA SER A 107 0.30 1.15 -19.52
C SER A 107 -0.21 1.74 -18.21
N ILE A 108 -0.67 2.99 -18.25
CA ILE A 108 -1.24 3.69 -17.10
C ILE A 108 -2.52 3.01 -16.61
N GLN A 109 -3.34 2.51 -17.53
CA GLN A 109 -4.56 1.81 -17.17
C GLN A 109 -4.26 0.48 -16.46
N VAL A 110 -3.22 -0.24 -16.89
CA VAL A 110 -2.73 -1.46 -16.23
C VAL A 110 -2.15 -1.14 -14.85
N GLU A 111 -1.34 -0.09 -14.72
CA GLU A 111 -0.80 0.35 -13.42
C GLU A 111 -1.93 0.73 -12.45
N CYS A 112 -2.93 1.47 -12.93
CA CYS A 112 -4.08 1.88 -12.13
C CYS A 112 -4.95 0.68 -11.69
N SER A 113 -5.17 -0.30 -12.58
CA SER A 113 -5.96 -1.49 -12.23
C SER A 113 -5.23 -2.37 -11.22
N THR A 114 -3.92 -2.56 -11.38
CA THR A 114 -3.07 -3.30 -10.44
C THR A 114 -3.00 -2.62 -9.07
N ALA A 115 -2.78 -1.30 -9.03
CA ALA A 115 -2.78 -0.56 -7.77
C ALA A 115 -4.14 -0.69 -7.04
N ARG A 116 -5.26 -0.63 -7.78
CA ARG A 116 -6.60 -0.83 -7.20
C ARG A 116 -6.83 -2.24 -6.68
N SER A 117 -6.35 -3.28 -7.38
CA SER A 117 -6.52 -4.66 -6.91
C SER A 117 -5.72 -4.91 -5.62
N LEU A 118 -4.49 -4.42 -5.57
CA LEU A 118 -3.65 -4.52 -4.37
C LEU A 118 -4.29 -3.77 -3.19
N TYR A 119 -4.87 -2.60 -3.45
CA TYR A 119 -5.57 -1.81 -2.42
C TYR A 119 -6.75 -2.58 -1.84
N GLN A 120 -7.58 -3.15 -2.71
CA GLN A 120 -8.72 -3.95 -2.30
C GLN A 120 -8.30 -5.21 -1.53
N GLU A 121 -7.23 -5.88 -1.95
CA GLU A 121 -6.73 -7.07 -1.26
C GLU A 121 -6.23 -6.75 0.15
N LYS A 122 -5.40 -5.71 0.30
CA LYS A 122 -4.87 -5.27 1.62
C LYS A 122 -6.00 -4.88 2.55
N ARG A 123 -6.98 -4.12 2.04
CA ARG A 123 -8.17 -3.73 2.80
C ARG A 123 -9.01 -4.94 3.23
N GLN A 124 -9.32 -5.86 2.31
CA GLN A 124 -10.07 -7.07 2.64
C GLN A 124 -9.34 -7.97 3.65
N LYS A 125 -8.01 -8.02 3.60
CA LYS A 125 -7.20 -8.76 4.58
C LYS A 125 -7.29 -8.13 5.96
N ARG A 126 -7.22 -6.80 6.05
CA ARG A 126 -7.42 -6.05 7.29
C ARG A 126 -8.82 -6.29 7.87
N GLU A 127 -9.86 -6.11 7.07
CA GLU A 127 -11.26 -6.33 7.49
C GLU A 127 -11.48 -7.77 7.97
N ARG A 128 -10.91 -8.78 7.30
CA ARG A 128 -10.95 -10.17 7.77
C ARG A 128 -10.25 -10.37 9.10
N ASN A 129 -9.06 -9.79 9.28
CA ASN A 129 -8.32 -9.91 10.53
C ASN A 129 -9.06 -9.24 11.68
N GLU A 130 -9.63 -8.06 11.45
CA GLU A 130 -10.46 -7.36 12.44
C GLU A 130 -11.70 -8.19 12.81
N PHE A 131 -12.36 -8.80 11.82
CA PHE A 131 -13.48 -9.71 12.05
C PHE A 131 -13.09 -10.94 12.88
N PHE A 132 -11.99 -11.62 12.54
CA PHE A 132 -11.51 -12.78 13.30
C PHE A 132 -11.14 -12.39 14.73
N GLN A 133 -10.48 -11.25 14.94
CA GLN A 133 -10.17 -10.75 16.28
C GLN A 133 -11.43 -10.43 17.08
N GLN A 134 -12.48 -9.91 16.44
CA GLN A 134 -13.77 -9.67 17.11
C GLN A 134 -14.43 -10.99 17.54
N VAL A 135 -14.52 -11.96 16.63
CA VAL A 135 -15.09 -13.29 16.93
C VAL A 135 -14.32 -13.99 18.05
N GLU A 136 -12.99 -13.85 18.07
CA GLU A 136 -12.15 -14.46 19.11
C GLU A 136 -12.35 -13.79 20.49
N ARG A 137 -12.49 -12.46 20.52
CA ARG A 137 -12.85 -11.71 21.73
C ARG A 137 -14.23 -12.07 22.26
N GLU A 138 -15.23 -12.20 21.38
CA GLU A 138 -16.58 -12.61 21.77
C GLU A 138 -16.58 -14.01 22.39
N ARG A 139 -15.90 -14.98 21.74
CA ARG A 139 -15.76 -16.33 22.30
C ARG A 139 -15.06 -16.34 23.65
N PHE A 140 -14.01 -15.53 23.79
CA PHE A 140 -13.31 -15.41 25.07
C PHE A 140 -14.23 -14.84 26.15
N GLU A 141 -14.99 -13.78 25.85
CA GLU A 141 -15.93 -13.18 26.80
C GLU A 141 -17.06 -14.13 27.17
N ASP A 142 -17.56 -14.92 26.23
CA ASP A 142 -18.57 -15.97 26.49
C ASP A 142 -18.04 -17.04 27.44
N GLN A 143 -16.82 -17.54 27.19
CA GLN A 143 -16.15 -18.50 28.08
C GLN A 143 -15.91 -17.92 29.47
N LEU A 144 -15.49 -16.66 29.52
CA LEU A 144 -15.24 -15.94 30.76
C LEU A 144 -16.54 -15.75 31.56
N ASN A 145 -17.64 -15.41 30.89
CA ASN A 145 -18.96 -15.28 31.49
C ASN A 145 -19.49 -16.62 32.02
N GLU A 146 -19.27 -17.72 31.30
CA GLU A 146 -19.62 -19.05 31.79
C GLU A 146 -18.83 -19.40 33.07
N GLN A 147 -17.53 -19.08 33.11
CA GLN A 147 -16.70 -19.29 34.30
C GLN A 147 -17.13 -18.40 35.47
N ARG A 148 -17.46 -17.13 35.21
CA ARG A 148 -18.02 -16.18 36.20
C ARG A 148 -19.32 -16.73 36.81
N GLN A 149 -20.23 -17.24 35.97
CA GLN A 149 -21.48 -17.85 36.42
C GLN A 149 -21.24 -19.10 37.28
N ARG A 150 -20.34 -20.00 36.86
CA ARG A 150 -19.97 -21.20 37.63
C ARG A 150 -19.38 -20.85 39.00
N LYS A 151 -18.62 -19.76 39.08
CA LYS A 151 -18.02 -19.25 40.32
C LYS A 151 -18.97 -18.36 41.14
N GLY A 152 -20.08 -17.93 40.53
CA GLY A 152 -21.05 -17.00 41.10
C GLY A 152 -20.48 -15.61 41.35
N VAL A 153 -19.59 -15.12 40.50
CA VAL A 153 -18.99 -13.77 40.55
C VAL A 153 -19.43 -12.96 39.32
N LEU A 154 -19.39 -11.63 39.40
CA LEU A 154 -19.76 -10.73 38.31
C LEU A 154 -18.56 -10.31 37.48
N TYR A 155 -17.39 -10.21 38.08
CA TYR A 155 -16.18 -9.65 37.46
C TYR A 155 -14.99 -10.60 37.53
N GLY A 156 -13.94 -10.22 36.83
CA GLY A 156 -12.66 -10.92 36.86
C GLY A 156 -12.57 -12.12 35.91
N ALA A 157 -11.49 -12.88 36.09
CA ALA A 157 -11.10 -14.03 35.30
C ALA A 157 -10.37 -15.06 36.17
N PRO A 158 -10.38 -16.36 35.83
CA PRO A 158 -9.54 -17.31 36.52
C PRO A 158 -8.06 -17.09 36.18
N PRO A 159 -7.14 -17.46 37.09
CA PRO A 159 -5.73 -17.56 36.75
C PRO A 159 -5.48 -18.76 35.82
N ASP A 160 -4.33 -18.73 35.16
CA ASP A 160 -3.81 -19.87 34.40
C ASP A 160 -3.58 -21.07 35.35
N PRO A 161 -4.11 -22.26 35.03
CA PRO A 161 -4.00 -23.44 35.88
C PRO A 161 -2.57 -23.99 36.02
N GLU A 162 -1.69 -23.75 35.05
CA GLU A 162 -0.32 -24.26 35.05
C GLU A 162 0.64 -23.26 35.72
N THR A 163 0.49 -21.98 35.42
CA THR A 163 1.42 -20.94 35.88
C THR A 163 0.94 -20.16 37.10
N ASN A 164 -0.34 -20.32 37.48
CA ASN A 164 -1.03 -19.51 38.50
C ASN A 164 -1.02 -18.00 38.19
N GLN A 165 -0.65 -17.59 36.97
CA GLN A 165 -0.59 -16.18 36.60
C GLN A 165 -1.96 -15.66 36.19
N CYS A 166 -2.26 -14.40 36.52
CA CYS A 166 -3.47 -13.77 36.05
C CYS A 166 -3.34 -13.35 34.58
N PRO A 167 -4.44 -13.43 33.80
CA PRO A 167 -4.45 -12.96 32.43
C PRO A 167 -4.16 -11.45 32.36
N SER A 168 -3.60 -11.02 31.22
CA SER A 168 -3.32 -9.61 30.96
C SER A 168 -4.60 -8.77 31.10
N GLY A 169 -4.51 -7.65 31.82
CA GLY A 169 -5.65 -6.81 32.17
C GLY A 169 -6.31 -7.13 33.51
N PHE A 170 -5.93 -8.22 34.19
CA PHE A 170 -6.46 -8.62 35.50
C PHE A 170 -5.36 -8.67 36.58
N PRO A 171 -4.75 -7.54 36.96
CA PRO A 171 -3.58 -7.50 37.84
C PRO A 171 -3.92 -7.71 39.32
N ILE A 172 -5.18 -7.76 39.73
CA ILE A 172 -5.55 -7.94 41.14
C ILE A 172 -5.76 -9.43 41.39
N ARG A 173 -4.96 -10.02 42.28
CA ARG A 173 -5.08 -11.45 42.61
C ARG A 173 -5.98 -11.65 43.79
N ALA A 174 -6.89 -12.61 43.73
CA ALA A 174 -7.74 -12.97 44.84
C ALA A 174 -7.54 -14.42 45.25
N THR A 175 -7.56 -14.66 46.56
CA THR A 175 -7.45 -15.98 47.16
C THR A 175 -8.72 -16.32 47.93
N GLU A 176 -9.17 -17.56 47.82
CA GLU A 176 -10.34 -18.09 48.51
C GLU A 176 -9.99 -18.69 49.88
N ASN A 177 -11.04 -18.99 50.67
CA ASN A 177 -10.98 -19.71 51.94
C ASN A 177 -10.50 -18.90 53.15
N LEU A 178 -11.24 -17.84 53.49
CA LEU A 178 -11.20 -17.33 54.86
C LEU A 178 -12.13 -18.16 55.76
N PRO A 179 -11.61 -18.88 56.78
CA PRO A 179 -12.48 -19.55 57.74
C PRO A 179 -13.35 -18.52 58.48
N GLY A 180 -14.67 -18.67 58.39
CA GLY A 180 -15.66 -18.00 59.25
C GLY A 180 -16.00 -16.53 58.97
N ASN A 181 -15.90 -16.03 57.74
CA ASN A 181 -16.15 -14.61 57.44
C ASN A 181 -17.26 -14.34 56.40
N ALA A 182 -17.86 -13.15 56.48
CA ALA A 182 -18.84 -12.59 55.54
C ALA A 182 -18.29 -12.26 54.13
N TYR A 183 -17.02 -12.57 53.88
CA TYR A 183 -16.30 -12.24 52.65
C TYR A 183 -15.79 -13.53 51.99
N ARG A 184 -15.80 -13.59 50.65
CA ARG A 184 -15.38 -14.77 49.87
C ARG A 184 -13.88 -15.05 49.98
N GLY A 185 -13.08 -14.00 50.12
CA GLY A 185 -11.63 -14.11 50.08
C GLY A 185 -10.88 -12.82 50.36
N ILE A 186 -9.56 -12.87 50.17
CA ILE A 186 -8.67 -11.69 50.23
C ILE A 186 -8.17 -11.41 48.82
N TYR A 187 -8.12 -10.13 48.43
CA TYR A 187 -7.40 -9.73 47.21
C TYR A 187 -6.11 -8.98 47.54
N TYR A 188 -5.18 -9.05 46.59
CA TYR A 188 -3.84 -8.49 46.64
C TYR A 188 -3.55 -7.68 45.39
N SER A 189 -2.98 -6.50 45.59
CA SER A 189 -2.54 -5.63 44.50
C SER A 189 -1.06 -5.89 44.16
N PRO A 190 -0.61 -5.60 42.92
CA PRO A 190 0.80 -5.72 42.57
C PRO A 190 1.70 -4.96 43.55
N GLY A 191 2.75 -5.62 44.04
CA GLY A 191 3.68 -5.05 45.02
C GLY A 191 3.34 -5.32 46.48
N GLU A 192 2.22 -5.99 46.79
CA GLU A 192 1.97 -6.51 48.13
C GLU A 192 2.79 -7.79 48.41
N ALA A 193 3.19 -7.99 49.66
CA ALA A 193 4.07 -9.10 50.05
C ALA A 193 3.51 -10.48 49.71
N ASP A 194 2.19 -10.63 49.76
CA ASP A 194 1.47 -11.88 49.50
C ASP A 194 0.89 -11.92 48.07
N TYR A 195 1.29 -11.00 47.18
CA TYR A 195 0.77 -10.93 45.81
C TYR A 195 1.07 -12.20 44.99
N GLU A 196 2.17 -12.88 45.27
CA GLU A 196 2.55 -14.14 44.60
C GLU A 196 1.86 -15.38 45.19
N SER A 197 0.88 -15.20 46.08
CA SER A 197 0.09 -16.31 46.61
C SER A 197 -0.77 -16.99 45.53
N GLN A 198 -1.19 -18.23 45.82
CA GLN A 198 -2.03 -19.02 44.91
C GLN A 198 -3.36 -18.32 44.68
N ALA A 199 -3.55 -17.81 43.46
CA ALA A 199 -4.77 -17.11 43.08
C ALA A 199 -5.87 -18.14 42.83
N SER A 200 -7.07 -17.85 43.33
CA SER A 200 -8.29 -18.56 42.96
C SER A 200 -9.07 -17.79 41.89
N TRP A 201 -8.87 -16.48 41.81
CA TRP A 201 -9.53 -15.57 40.86
C TRP A 201 -8.68 -14.31 40.67
N CYS A 202 -8.87 -13.61 39.56
CA CYS A 202 -8.16 -12.39 39.21
C CYS A 202 -9.14 -11.29 38.83
N PHE A 203 -8.87 -10.04 39.22
CA PHE A 203 -9.69 -8.87 38.92
C PHE A 203 -8.86 -7.81 38.19
N ASP A 204 -9.54 -7.01 37.38
CA ASP A 204 -8.99 -5.84 36.68
C ASP A 204 -8.74 -4.67 37.65
N CYS A 205 -9.61 -4.48 38.64
CA CYS A 205 -9.45 -3.45 39.66
C CYS A 205 -9.91 -3.92 41.06
N ALA A 206 -9.54 -3.15 42.07
CA ALA A 206 -9.88 -3.44 43.47
C ALA A 206 -11.39 -3.31 43.71
N GLU A 207 -12.05 -2.35 43.05
CA GLU A 207 -13.48 -2.09 43.17
C GLU A 207 -14.32 -3.29 42.74
N HIS A 208 -13.93 -3.97 41.66
CA HIS A 208 -14.59 -5.18 41.20
C HIS A 208 -14.39 -6.36 42.16
N ALA A 209 -13.19 -6.50 42.73
CA ALA A 209 -12.94 -7.51 43.76
C ALA A 209 -13.82 -7.27 45.01
N GLU A 210 -13.93 -6.03 45.46
CA GLU A 210 -14.80 -5.65 46.59
C GLU A 210 -16.28 -5.87 46.29
N ALA A 211 -16.74 -5.56 45.08
CA ALA A 211 -18.11 -5.80 44.63
C ALA A 211 -18.49 -7.30 44.67
N ASP A 212 -17.55 -8.18 44.32
CA ASP A 212 -17.72 -9.64 44.39
C ASP A 212 -17.46 -10.22 45.79
N GLY A 213 -17.30 -9.37 46.81
CA GLY A 213 -17.21 -9.76 48.22
C GLY A 213 -15.83 -10.22 48.66
N TYR A 214 -14.77 -9.84 47.94
CA TYR A 214 -13.38 -9.98 48.40
C TYR A 214 -12.96 -8.74 49.18
N ARG A 215 -12.04 -8.89 50.12
CA ARG A 215 -11.55 -7.76 50.92
C ARG A 215 -10.05 -7.54 50.74
N LEU A 216 -9.59 -6.31 50.90
CA LEU A 216 -8.17 -5.99 50.87
C LEU A 216 -7.41 -6.69 52.00
N SER A 217 -6.18 -7.14 51.71
CA SER A 217 -5.28 -7.67 52.73
C SER A 217 -4.97 -6.65 53.83
N ARG A 218 -5.24 -7.02 55.09
CA ARG A 218 -4.93 -6.15 56.25
C ARG A 218 -3.43 -6.06 56.56
N LYS A 219 -2.63 -7.01 56.05
CA LYS A 219 -1.19 -7.11 56.33
C LYS A 219 -0.34 -6.14 55.50
N GLY A 220 -0.93 -5.51 54.48
CA GLY A 220 -0.23 -4.65 53.51
C GLY A 220 -0.63 -3.18 53.55
N LYS A 221 -1.12 -2.60 54.67
CA LYS A 221 -1.36 -1.15 54.78
C LYS A 221 -0.04 -0.35 54.78
N SER A 222 0.65 -0.34 53.65
CA SER A 222 1.87 0.41 53.41
C SER A 222 1.86 0.88 51.95
N ARG A 223 1.34 2.10 51.76
CA ARG A 223 1.77 3.10 50.75
C ARG A 223 0.98 3.36 49.46
N TYR A 224 -0.14 2.72 49.14
CA TYR A 224 -0.94 3.12 47.95
C TYR A 224 -2.11 4.09 48.24
N ARG A 225 -1.91 5.05 49.16
CA ARG A 225 -2.76 6.27 49.30
C ARG A 225 -1.96 7.50 48.84
N ARG A 226 -1.64 7.53 47.55
CA ARG A 226 -1.06 8.64 46.76
C ARG A 226 -0.77 7.94 45.43
N TYR A 227 -1.61 8.01 44.41
CA TYR A 227 -1.86 9.20 43.61
C TYR A 227 -3.32 9.21 43.14
N ARG A 228 -4.03 10.28 43.47
CA ARG A 228 -5.19 10.78 42.74
C ARG A 228 -4.71 11.97 41.94
#